data_AF-A0A7S0HK12-F1
#
_entry.id   AF-A0A7S0HK12-F1
#
_cell.length_a   1.000
_cell.length_b   1.000
_cell.length_c   1.000
_cell.angle_alpha   90.00
_cell.angle_beta   90.00
_cell.angle_gamma   90.00
#
_symmetry.space_group_name_H-M   'P 1'
#
loop_
_entity.id
_entity.type
_entity.pdbx_description
1 polymer ?
#
loop_
_entity_poly.entity_id
_entity_poly.type
_entity_poly.pdbx_seq_one_letter_code
_entity_poly.pdbx_strand_id
1 'polypeptide(L)'
;KTFLGKKVALIGSGASAITSLNTLSSMANEAGEDVEVVWIVRRRGEPYTRVESDPLPQRDMLYSKGNEISRGNGEILGDRIKISYIQCANVLEFREKQLESGRKAGITLSIQDDYGKEIERKTLEVDVVISNCGFRPNTSIWDELQVHQCYASSGPMKLAAALLSAGGGGGGDCLSQSSHGPETLCSPEPGFFVLGMKSYGRSSAFLLKVGHEQVRDVMVLIVKQAKEIVQAGG
;
A
#
# COMPACT_ATOMS: atom_id res chain seq x y z
N LYS A 1 -22.69 5.90 -5.12
CA LYS A 1 -23.43 5.29 -6.26
C LYS A 1 -22.52 4.68 -7.34
N THR A 2 -21.25 5.09 -7.49
CA THR A 2 -20.39 4.65 -8.62
C THR A 2 -20.17 3.13 -8.75
N PHE A 3 -20.31 2.34 -7.69
CA PHE A 3 -19.98 0.90 -7.66
C PHE A 3 -21.20 -0.03 -7.53
N LEU A 4 -22.38 0.50 -7.19
CA LEU A 4 -23.59 -0.31 -6.97
C LEU A 4 -24.13 -0.83 -8.29
N GLY A 5 -24.58 -2.09 -8.31
CA GLY A 5 -25.05 -2.79 -9.50
C GLY A 5 -23.94 -3.12 -10.51
N LYS A 6 -22.65 -2.99 -10.13
CA LYS A 6 -21.52 -3.11 -11.05
C LYS A 6 -20.59 -4.27 -10.72
N LYS A 7 -19.81 -4.67 -11.73
CA LYS A 7 -18.69 -5.58 -11.59
C LYS A 7 -17.39 -4.81 -11.41
N VAL A 8 -16.70 -5.04 -10.31
CA VAL A 8 -15.50 -4.32 -9.88
C VAL A 8 -14.30 -5.26 -9.88
N ALA A 9 -13.23 -4.91 -10.59
CA ALA A 9 -11.93 -5.55 -10.39
C ALA A 9 -11.20 -4.85 -9.24
N LEU A 10 -10.94 -5.57 -8.17
CA LEU A 10 -10.09 -5.11 -7.07
C LEU A 10 -8.73 -5.76 -7.19
N ILE A 11 -7.67 -4.99 -7.41
CA ILE A 11 -6.31 -5.51 -7.63
C ILE A 11 -5.44 -5.19 -6.42
N GLY A 12 -4.76 -6.20 -5.89
CA GLY A 12 -3.82 -6.07 -4.78
C GLY A 12 -4.29 -6.71 -3.48
N SER A 13 -3.35 -6.97 -2.59
CA SER A 13 -3.57 -7.73 -1.34
C SER A 13 -3.06 -7.01 -0.09
N GLY A 14 -2.87 -5.70 -0.14
CA GLY A 14 -2.51 -4.88 1.02
C GLY A 14 -3.72 -4.57 1.91
N ALA A 15 -3.50 -3.89 3.05
CA ALA A 15 -4.58 -3.48 3.95
C ALA A 15 -5.64 -2.59 3.27
N SER A 16 -5.25 -1.82 2.25
CA SER A 16 -6.18 -1.04 1.42
C SER A 16 -7.20 -1.93 0.70
N ALA A 17 -6.83 -3.15 0.27
CA ALA A 17 -7.74 -4.04 -0.45
C ALA A 17 -8.91 -4.51 0.44
N ILE A 18 -8.63 -5.04 1.63
CA ILE A 18 -9.70 -5.43 2.57
C ILE A 18 -10.52 -4.23 3.05
N THR A 19 -9.91 -3.05 3.17
CA THR A 19 -10.63 -1.80 3.46
C THR A 19 -11.60 -1.45 2.34
N SER A 20 -11.18 -1.55 1.07
CA SER A 20 -12.05 -1.37 -0.10
C SER A 20 -13.19 -2.39 -0.11
N LEU A 21 -12.93 -3.67 0.16
CA LEU A 21 -13.98 -4.70 0.25
C LEU A 21 -15.03 -4.37 1.33
N ASN A 22 -14.59 -4.00 2.53
CA ASN A 22 -15.49 -3.58 3.61
C ASN A 22 -16.32 -2.35 3.22
N THR A 23 -15.70 -1.37 2.56
CA THR A 23 -16.39 -0.16 2.11
C THR A 23 -17.44 -0.48 1.05
N LEU A 24 -17.10 -1.32 0.06
CA LEU A 24 -18.04 -1.76 -0.97
C LEU A 24 -19.21 -2.54 -0.38
N SER A 25 -18.94 -3.42 0.58
CA SER A 25 -19.95 -4.16 1.35
C SER A 25 -20.88 -3.22 2.12
N SER A 26 -20.34 -2.27 2.90
CA SER A 26 -21.16 -1.30 3.65
C SER A 26 -22.08 -0.53 2.71
N MET A 27 -21.52 -0.02 1.60
CA MET A 27 -22.29 0.72 0.60
C MET A 27 -23.40 -0.11 -0.05
N ALA A 28 -23.13 -1.38 -0.39
CA ALA A 28 -24.10 -2.28 -0.99
C ALA A 28 -25.26 -2.58 -0.03
N ASN A 29 -24.92 -2.85 1.24
CA ASN A 29 -25.90 -3.11 2.30
C ASN A 29 -26.76 -1.89 2.62
N GLU A 30 -26.16 -0.70 2.74
CA GLU A 30 -26.87 0.55 3.01
C GLU A 30 -27.82 0.95 1.88
N ALA A 31 -27.41 0.75 0.62
CA ALA A 31 -28.22 1.11 -0.54
C ALA A 31 -29.26 0.05 -0.93
N GLY A 32 -29.12 -1.18 -0.44
CA GLY A 32 -29.95 -2.29 -0.87
C GLY A 32 -29.69 -2.75 -2.31
N GLU A 33 -28.49 -2.49 -2.84
CA GLU A 33 -28.09 -2.81 -4.21
C GLU A 33 -26.83 -3.67 -4.21
N ASP A 34 -26.78 -4.68 -5.09
CA ASP A 34 -25.69 -5.65 -5.10
C ASP A 34 -24.40 -5.11 -5.75
N VAL A 35 -23.25 -5.68 -5.41
CA VAL A 35 -21.96 -5.44 -6.07
C VAL A 35 -21.21 -6.74 -6.29
N GLU A 36 -20.66 -6.93 -7.50
CA GLU A 36 -19.79 -8.07 -7.81
C GLU A 36 -18.33 -7.61 -7.79
N VAL A 37 -17.48 -8.32 -7.06
CA VAL A 37 -16.06 -8.02 -6.96
C VAL A 37 -15.23 -9.21 -7.44
N VAL A 38 -14.36 -8.98 -8.40
CA VAL A 38 -13.28 -9.90 -8.75
C VAL A 38 -12.02 -9.41 -8.06
N TRP A 39 -11.62 -10.09 -6.97
CA TRP A 39 -10.44 -9.75 -6.19
C TRP A 39 -9.22 -10.49 -6.73
N ILE A 40 -8.29 -9.74 -7.33
CA ILE A 40 -7.15 -10.26 -8.07
C ILE A 40 -5.88 -10.00 -7.27
N VAL A 41 -5.14 -11.07 -6.97
CA VAL A 41 -3.88 -11.00 -6.23
C VAL A 41 -2.78 -11.80 -6.94
N ARG A 42 -1.54 -11.34 -6.75
CA ARG A 42 -0.35 -11.98 -7.33
C ARG A 42 0.14 -13.18 -6.52
N ARG A 43 -0.14 -13.22 -5.22
CA ARG A 43 0.35 -14.27 -4.32
C ARG A 43 -0.59 -15.48 -4.34
N ARG A 44 -0.05 -16.65 -4.00
CA ARG A 44 -0.84 -17.84 -3.69
C ARG A 44 -1.36 -17.78 -2.26
N GLY A 45 -2.55 -18.32 -2.04
CA GLY A 45 -3.13 -18.55 -0.73
C GLY A 45 -3.68 -17.30 -0.07
N GLU A 46 -3.60 -17.29 1.25
CA GLU A 46 -4.11 -16.20 2.08
C GLU A 46 -3.30 -14.90 1.85
N PRO A 47 -3.99 -13.76 1.68
CA PRO A 47 -3.32 -12.49 1.36
C PRO A 47 -2.61 -11.86 2.56
N TYR A 48 -3.03 -12.18 3.80
CA TYR A 48 -2.55 -11.51 5.02
C TYR A 48 -1.85 -12.49 5.97
N THR A 49 -0.71 -12.06 6.51
CA THR A 49 -0.05 -12.74 7.64
C THR A 49 -0.56 -12.12 8.94
N ARG A 50 -1.16 -12.95 9.80
CA ARG A 50 -1.60 -12.51 11.13
C ARG A 50 -0.41 -12.47 12.09
N VAL A 51 -0.44 -11.51 13.01
CA VAL A 51 0.57 -11.36 14.06
C VAL A 51 0.00 -11.95 15.34
N GLU A 52 0.70 -12.89 15.96
CA GLU A 52 0.29 -13.43 17.25
C GLU A 52 0.34 -12.33 18.32
N SER A 53 -0.71 -12.23 19.15
CA SER A 53 -0.86 -11.15 20.13
C SER A 53 -0.70 -9.75 19.53
N ASP A 54 -1.32 -9.54 18.36
CA ASP A 54 -1.25 -8.28 17.62
C ASP A 54 -1.61 -7.07 18.52
N PRO A 55 -0.70 -6.08 18.68
CA PRO A 55 -0.99 -4.89 19.49
C PRO A 55 -2.03 -3.95 18.84
N LEU A 56 -2.47 -4.24 17.61
CA LEU A 56 -3.56 -3.59 16.88
C LEU A 56 -4.71 -4.58 16.64
N PRO A 57 -5.66 -4.73 17.57
CA PRO A 57 -6.77 -5.67 17.42
C PRO A 57 -7.59 -5.47 16.14
N GLN A 58 -7.77 -4.22 15.71
CA GLN A 58 -8.50 -3.91 14.47
C GLN A 58 -7.74 -4.37 13.21
N ARG A 59 -6.40 -4.37 13.24
CA ARG A 59 -5.58 -4.90 12.13
C ARG A 59 -5.77 -6.40 12.02
N ASP A 60 -5.67 -7.10 13.14
CA ASP A 60 -5.87 -8.56 13.18
C ASP A 60 -7.27 -8.94 12.70
N MET A 61 -8.31 -8.23 13.15
CA MET A 61 -9.68 -8.43 12.70
C MET A 61 -9.82 -8.25 11.18
N LEU A 62 -9.21 -7.19 10.61
CA LEU A 62 -9.21 -6.98 9.17
C LEU A 62 -8.48 -8.11 8.42
N TYR A 63 -7.32 -8.54 8.90
CA TYR A 63 -6.52 -9.57 8.24
C TYR A 63 -7.20 -10.94 8.30
N SER A 64 -7.75 -11.30 9.46
CA SER A 64 -8.57 -12.49 9.64
C SER A 64 -9.73 -12.51 8.65
N LYS A 65 -10.49 -11.40 8.57
CA LYS A 65 -11.61 -11.25 7.63
C LYS A 65 -11.18 -11.40 6.17
N GLY A 66 -10.07 -10.78 5.79
CA GLY A 66 -9.52 -10.89 4.45
C GLY A 66 -9.09 -12.30 4.07
N ASN A 67 -8.53 -13.05 5.01
CA ASN A 67 -8.16 -14.45 4.81
C ASN A 67 -9.40 -15.34 4.68
N GLU A 68 -10.44 -15.14 5.51
CA GLU A 68 -11.73 -15.84 5.36
C GLU A 68 -12.33 -15.62 3.96
N ILE A 69 -12.40 -14.38 3.49
CA ILE A 69 -12.90 -14.05 2.14
C ILE A 69 -12.09 -14.78 1.07
N SER A 70 -10.76 -14.83 1.22
CA SER A 70 -9.88 -15.50 0.25
C SER A 70 -10.10 -17.01 0.16
N ARG A 71 -10.65 -17.64 1.21
CA ARG A 71 -11.03 -19.06 1.24
C ARG A 71 -12.42 -19.34 0.67
N GLY A 72 -13.13 -18.30 0.21
CA GLY A 72 -14.49 -18.42 -0.33
C GLY A 72 -15.58 -17.98 0.64
N ASN A 73 -15.24 -17.59 1.88
CA ASN A 73 -16.22 -17.12 2.88
C ASN A 73 -16.54 -15.63 2.67
N GLY A 74 -16.88 -15.24 1.44
CA GLY A 74 -17.21 -13.85 1.09
C GLY A 74 -18.48 -13.32 1.78
N GLU A 75 -19.39 -14.22 2.15
CA GLU A 75 -20.68 -13.95 2.79
C GLU A 75 -20.54 -13.28 4.17
N ILE A 76 -19.35 -13.31 4.80
CA ILE A 76 -19.08 -12.56 6.03
C ILE A 76 -19.17 -11.04 5.85
N LEU A 77 -19.28 -10.56 4.61
CA LEU A 77 -19.55 -9.19 4.24
C LEU A 77 -21.04 -8.91 3.95
N GLY A 78 -21.91 -9.89 4.15
CA GLY A 78 -23.33 -9.82 3.85
C GLY A 78 -23.67 -10.25 2.42
N ASP A 79 -24.97 -10.40 2.16
CA ASP A 79 -25.48 -11.12 0.99
C ASP A 79 -25.45 -10.30 -0.31
N ARG A 80 -25.18 -8.99 -0.21
CA ARG A 80 -25.19 -8.05 -1.35
C ARG A 80 -23.85 -7.90 -2.04
N ILE A 81 -22.81 -8.57 -1.56
CA ILE A 81 -21.48 -8.55 -2.19
C ILE A 81 -21.07 -9.96 -2.58
N LYS A 82 -20.82 -10.15 -3.87
CA LYS A 82 -20.33 -11.42 -4.43
C LYS A 82 -18.85 -11.28 -4.75
N ILE A 83 -18.01 -12.10 -4.13
CA ILE A 83 -16.55 -12.02 -4.29
C ILE A 83 -16.02 -13.25 -5.00
N SER A 84 -15.31 -13.04 -6.11
CA SER A 84 -14.49 -14.06 -6.77
C SER A 84 -13.02 -13.75 -6.52
N TYR A 85 -12.31 -14.63 -5.81
CA TYR A 85 -10.88 -14.48 -5.53
C TYR A 85 -10.04 -15.18 -6.61
N ILE A 86 -9.16 -14.44 -7.28
CA ILE A 86 -8.21 -14.95 -8.27
C ILE A 86 -6.79 -14.73 -7.74
N GLN A 87 -6.11 -15.83 -7.45
CA GLN A 87 -4.73 -15.86 -6.98
C GLN A 87 -3.72 -16.09 -8.10
N CYS A 88 -2.43 -15.89 -7.80
CA CYS A 88 -1.32 -16.08 -8.74
C CYS A 88 -1.47 -15.31 -10.06
N ALA A 89 -2.22 -14.20 -10.06
CA ALA A 89 -2.60 -13.47 -11.26
C ALA A 89 -1.81 -12.16 -11.40
N ASN A 90 -1.15 -11.99 -12.55
CA ASN A 90 -0.57 -10.72 -12.97
C ASN A 90 -1.47 -10.05 -14.00
N VAL A 91 -1.68 -8.74 -13.86
CA VAL A 91 -2.36 -7.94 -14.87
C VAL A 91 -1.36 -7.63 -15.98
N LEU A 92 -1.62 -8.15 -17.19
CA LEU A 92 -0.79 -7.90 -18.37
C LEU A 92 -1.27 -6.69 -19.16
N GLU A 93 -2.58 -6.49 -19.19
CA GLU A 93 -3.19 -5.47 -20.03
C GLU A 93 -4.42 -4.86 -19.38
N PHE A 94 -4.58 -3.56 -19.57
CA PHE A 94 -5.78 -2.80 -19.27
C PHE A 94 -6.20 -2.04 -20.54
N ARG A 95 -7.46 -2.18 -20.93
CA ARG A 95 -8.07 -1.42 -22.03
C ARG A 95 -9.38 -0.82 -21.58
N GLU A 96 -9.54 0.48 -21.76
CA GLU A 96 -10.84 1.13 -21.61
C GLU A 96 -11.63 1.01 -22.92
N LYS A 97 -12.90 0.64 -22.81
CA LYS A 97 -13.86 0.57 -23.92
C LYS A 97 -15.03 1.49 -23.61
N GLN A 98 -15.30 2.43 -24.51
CA GLN A 98 -16.52 3.22 -24.48
C GLN A 98 -17.61 2.45 -25.24
N LEU A 99 -18.69 2.07 -24.55
CA LEU A 99 -19.88 1.46 -25.14
C LEU A 99 -21.06 2.45 -25.05
N GLU A 100 -22.12 2.19 -25.80
CA GLU A 100 -23.39 2.94 -25.68
C GLU A 100 -23.99 2.83 -24.27
N SER A 101 -23.81 1.69 -23.62
CA SER A 101 -24.25 1.42 -22.23
C SER A 101 -23.32 2.01 -21.16
N GLY A 102 -22.22 2.66 -21.55
CA GLY A 102 -21.25 3.28 -20.65
C GLY A 102 -19.82 2.76 -20.82
N ARG A 103 -18.93 3.18 -19.94
CA ARG A 103 -17.52 2.76 -19.94
C ARG A 103 -17.36 1.37 -19.32
N LYS A 104 -16.60 0.51 -19.99
CA LYS A 104 -16.14 -0.79 -19.50
C LYS A 104 -14.62 -0.86 -19.55
N ALA A 105 -14.04 -1.68 -18.69
CA ALA A 105 -12.62 -1.99 -18.69
C ALA A 105 -12.40 -3.48 -19.02
N GLY A 106 -11.57 -3.75 -20.02
CA GLY A 106 -11.02 -5.07 -20.29
C GLY A 106 -9.70 -5.24 -19.56
N ILE A 107 -9.58 -6.29 -18.75
CA ILE A 107 -8.35 -6.65 -18.03
C ILE A 107 -7.90 -8.03 -18.49
N THR A 108 -6.66 -8.15 -18.97
CA THR A 108 -6.04 -9.44 -19.30
C THR A 108 -5.15 -9.88 -18.15
N LEU A 109 -5.41 -11.07 -17.61
CA LEU A 109 -4.68 -11.70 -16.53
C LEU A 109 -3.82 -12.86 -17.05
N SER A 110 -2.60 -12.95 -16.53
CA SER A 110 -1.74 -14.12 -16.61
C SER A 110 -1.76 -14.81 -15.25
N ILE A 111 -2.38 -16.00 -15.18
CA ILE A 111 -2.40 -16.83 -13.98
C ILE A 111 -1.20 -17.77 -14.07
N GLN A 112 -0.39 -17.78 -13.02
CA GLN A 112 0.90 -18.46 -12.99
C GLN A 112 0.91 -19.61 -11.99
N ASP A 113 1.78 -20.59 -12.24
CA ASP A 113 2.16 -21.58 -11.22
C ASP A 113 3.20 -21.01 -10.24
N ASP A 114 3.67 -21.86 -9.32
CA ASP A 114 4.64 -21.46 -8.29
C ASP A 114 6.05 -21.17 -8.84
N TYR A 115 6.30 -21.52 -10.10
CA TYR A 115 7.56 -21.27 -10.80
C TYR A 115 7.46 -20.05 -11.74
N GLY A 116 6.33 -19.34 -11.73
CA GLY A 116 6.10 -18.15 -12.55
C GLY A 116 5.72 -18.46 -14.01
N LYS A 117 5.47 -19.73 -14.35
CA LYS A 117 5.02 -20.12 -15.69
C LYS A 117 3.54 -19.81 -15.83
N GLU A 118 3.17 -19.13 -16.92
CA GLU A 118 1.75 -18.91 -17.27
C GLU A 118 1.07 -20.26 -17.53
N ILE A 119 0.03 -20.55 -16.74
CA ILE A 119 -0.81 -21.74 -16.88
C ILE A 119 -2.18 -21.42 -17.49
N GLU A 120 -2.66 -20.20 -17.31
CA GLU A 120 -3.93 -19.74 -17.88
C GLU A 120 -3.86 -18.25 -18.20
N ARG A 121 -4.46 -17.86 -19.32
CA ARG A 121 -4.73 -16.46 -19.65
C ARG A 121 -6.22 -16.20 -19.62
N LYS A 122 -6.63 -15.22 -18.81
CA LYS A 122 -8.04 -14.89 -18.59
C LYS A 122 -8.31 -13.42 -18.89
N THR A 123 -9.31 -13.14 -19.71
CA THR A 123 -9.77 -11.76 -19.95
C THR A 123 -11.05 -11.52 -19.17
N LEU A 124 -11.10 -10.41 -18.42
CA LEU A 124 -12.26 -9.96 -17.67
C LEU A 124 -12.78 -8.68 -18.29
N GLU A 125 -14.11 -8.57 -18.43
CA GLU A 125 -14.77 -7.28 -18.64
C GLU A 125 -15.44 -6.86 -17.34
N VAL A 126 -15.09 -5.67 -16.86
CA VAL A 126 -15.57 -5.08 -15.61
C VAL A 126 -16.00 -3.64 -15.85
N ASP A 127 -16.79 -3.09 -14.94
CA ASP A 127 -17.21 -1.68 -15.00
C ASP A 127 -16.20 -0.74 -14.37
N VAL A 128 -15.57 -1.18 -13.28
CA VAL A 128 -14.68 -0.34 -12.47
C VAL A 128 -13.45 -1.14 -12.07
N VAL A 129 -12.29 -0.48 -12.08
CA VAL A 129 -11.03 -1.03 -11.60
C VAL A 129 -10.56 -0.24 -10.40
N ILE A 130 -10.34 -0.93 -9.29
CA ILE A 130 -9.72 -0.39 -8.07
C ILE A 130 -8.33 -1.01 -7.96
N SER A 131 -7.29 -0.20 -8.19
CA SER A 131 -5.90 -0.65 -8.14
C SER A 131 -5.25 -0.25 -6.81
N ASN A 132 -5.08 -1.23 -5.92
CA ASN A 132 -4.47 -1.08 -4.60
C ASN A 132 -3.05 -1.66 -4.60
N CYS A 133 -2.26 -1.34 -5.64
CA CYS A 133 -0.91 -1.87 -5.88
C CYS A 133 0.21 -1.08 -5.18
N GLY A 134 -0.14 -0.18 -4.24
CA GLY A 134 0.79 0.72 -3.57
C GLY A 134 1.21 1.91 -4.42
N PHE A 135 2.15 2.70 -3.91
CA PHE A 135 2.58 3.97 -4.51
C PHE A 135 4.11 4.11 -4.48
N ARG A 136 4.61 5.11 -5.19
CA ARG A 136 6.01 5.58 -5.13
C ARG A 136 6.04 7.07 -4.84
N PRO A 137 7.05 7.59 -4.13
CA PRO A 137 7.22 9.02 -3.97
C PRO A 137 7.52 9.67 -5.32
N ASN A 138 6.98 10.86 -5.56
CA ASN A 138 7.41 11.72 -6.67
C ASN A 138 8.76 12.36 -6.34
N THR A 139 9.83 12.02 -7.04
CA THR A 139 11.19 12.48 -6.71
C THR A 139 11.59 13.81 -7.37
N SER A 140 10.78 14.34 -8.30
CA SER A 140 11.10 15.52 -9.14
C SER A 140 11.74 16.71 -8.43
N ILE A 141 11.33 16.99 -7.19
CA ILE A 141 11.86 18.10 -6.36
C ILE A 141 13.34 17.92 -5.96
N TRP A 142 13.88 16.70 -5.95
CA TRP A 142 15.26 16.41 -5.54
C TRP A 142 16.04 15.60 -6.56
N ASP A 143 15.56 15.51 -7.80
CA ASP A 143 16.26 14.76 -8.86
C ASP A 143 17.64 15.38 -9.19
N GLU A 144 17.78 16.71 -9.04
CA GLU A 144 19.04 17.45 -9.23
C GLU A 144 19.82 17.69 -7.92
N LEU A 145 19.31 17.21 -6.78
CA LEU A 145 19.94 17.38 -5.48
C LEU A 145 20.77 16.16 -5.10
N GLN A 146 21.70 16.32 -4.16
CA GLN A 146 22.55 15.23 -3.66
C GLN A 146 21.80 14.30 -2.68
N VAL A 147 20.61 13.84 -3.06
CA VAL A 147 19.79 12.91 -2.28
C VAL A 147 20.09 11.48 -2.71
N HIS A 148 20.86 10.77 -1.89
CA HIS A 148 21.13 9.34 -2.12
C HIS A 148 19.87 8.50 -1.83
N GLN A 149 19.28 7.92 -2.87
CA GLN A 149 18.07 7.10 -2.77
C GLN A 149 18.38 5.61 -2.70
N CYS A 150 17.60 4.88 -1.92
CA CYS A 150 17.64 3.42 -1.89
C CYS A 150 17.05 2.83 -3.19
N TYR A 151 17.80 1.94 -3.84
CA TYR A 151 17.38 1.27 -5.08
C TYR A 151 16.08 0.46 -4.94
N ALA A 152 15.83 -0.10 -3.75
CA ALA A 152 14.66 -0.94 -3.50
C ALA A 152 13.40 -0.14 -3.13
N SER A 153 13.55 0.83 -2.22
CA SER A 153 12.42 1.58 -1.66
C SER A 153 12.19 2.94 -2.31
N SER A 154 13.17 3.51 -3.01
CA SER A 154 13.15 4.91 -3.50
C SER A 154 13.03 5.96 -2.39
N GLY A 155 13.25 5.59 -1.12
CA GLY A 155 13.39 6.53 0.00
C GLY A 155 14.86 6.94 0.22
N PRO A 156 15.14 7.96 1.05
CA PRO A 156 16.50 8.34 1.42
C PRO A 156 17.28 7.16 2.01
N MET A 157 18.51 6.95 1.54
CA MET A 157 19.28 5.72 1.78
C MET A 157 19.49 5.43 3.27
N LYS A 158 19.83 6.43 4.08
CA LYS A 158 20.08 6.22 5.52
C LYS A 158 18.85 5.70 6.25
N LEU A 159 17.70 6.36 6.08
CA LEU A 159 16.44 5.91 6.66
C LEU A 159 16.01 4.55 6.10
N ALA A 160 16.15 4.32 4.79
CA ALA A 160 15.82 3.04 4.17
C ALA A 160 16.67 1.89 4.73
N ALA A 161 17.98 2.10 4.94
CA ALA A 161 18.86 1.12 5.56
C ALA A 161 18.49 0.84 7.02
N ALA A 162 18.16 1.89 7.77
CA ALA A 162 17.70 1.76 9.16
C ALA A 162 16.41 0.93 9.25
N LEU A 163 15.41 1.25 8.40
CA LEU A 163 14.16 0.49 8.31
C LEU A 163 14.40 -0.99 7.95
N LEU A 164 15.29 -1.27 6.99
CA LEU A 164 15.64 -2.65 6.63
C LEU A 164 16.27 -3.40 7.81
N SER A 165 17.19 -2.76 8.54
CA SER A 165 17.84 -3.37 9.72
C SER A 165 16.88 -3.64 10.88
N ALA A 166 15.82 -2.84 11.01
CA ALA A 166 14.78 -3.00 12.02
C ALA A 166 13.69 -4.05 11.64
N GLY A 167 13.93 -4.87 10.61
CA GLY A 167 12.96 -5.88 10.15
C GLY A 167 11.89 -5.33 9.20
N GLY A 168 12.11 -4.13 8.62
CA GLY A 168 11.17 -3.34 7.81
C GLY A 168 10.80 -3.91 6.43
N GLY A 169 10.86 -5.23 6.24
CA GLY A 169 10.26 -5.95 5.13
C GLY A 169 8.76 -6.23 5.30
N GLY A 170 8.05 -5.43 6.12
CA GLY A 170 6.61 -5.56 6.35
C GLY A 170 6.18 -6.71 7.28
N GLY A 171 7.11 -7.40 7.94
CA GLY A 171 6.83 -8.50 8.87
C GLY A 171 7.06 -8.18 10.36
N GLY A 172 7.74 -7.07 10.69
CA GLY A 172 7.99 -6.65 12.08
C GLY A 172 6.81 -5.87 12.70
N ASP A 173 6.74 -5.84 14.02
CA ASP A 173 5.73 -5.10 14.77
C ASP A 173 5.81 -3.59 14.49
N CYS A 174 4.98 -3.13 13.57
CA CYS A 174 4.86 -1.74 13.11
C CYS A 174 4.69 -0.73 14.26
N LEU A 175 4.13 -1.12 15.41
CA LEU A 175 3.93 -0.23 16.55
C LEU A 175 5.17 -0.01 17.42
N SER A 176 6.19 -0.86 17.28
CA SER A 176 7.47 -0.70 17.96
C SER A 176 8.41 0.29 17.26
N GLN A 177 8.01 0.86 16.12
CA GLN A 177 8.86 1.78 15.35
C GLN A 177 8.99 3.13 16.04
N SER A 178 10.20 3.45 16.48
CA SER A 178 10.63 4.79 16.84
C SER A 178 11.28 5.49 15.63
N SER A 179 11.34 6.82 15.68
CA SER A 179 12.28 7.55 14.82
C SER A 179 13.68 6.95 14.97
N HIS A 180 14.35 6.67 13.85
CA HIS A 180 15.71 6.11 13.83
C HIS A 180 16.78 7.18 14.14
N GLY A 181 16.35 8.32 14.68
CA GLY A 181 17.18 9.46 15.05
C GLY A 181 17.37 10.45 13.90
N PRO A 182 17.66 11.71 14.24
CA PRO A 182 17.76 12.82 13.29
C PRO A 182 18.77 12.57 12.16
N GLU A 183 19.88 11.88 12.45
CA GLU A 183 20.94 11.59 11.48
C GLU A 183 20.49 10.74 10.30
N THR A 184 19.44 9.93 10.49
CA THR A 184 18.87 9.09 9.41
C THR A 184 18.05 9.89 8.40
N LEU A 185 17.66 11.11 8.76
CA LEU A 185 16.90 12.04 7.92
C LEU A 185 17.81 12.92 7.06
N CYS A 186 19.12 12.91 7.33
CA CYS A 186 20.11 13.69 6.59
C CYS A 186 20.56 12.97 5.31
N SER A 187 20.48 13.67 4.17
CA SER A 187 21.15 13.30 2.92
C SER A 187 22.50 14.01 2.77
N PRO A 188 23.34 13.62 1.79
CA PRO A 188 24.49 14.43 1.38
C PRO A 188 24.13 15.87 1.00
N GLU A 189 22.93 16.10 0.46
CA GLU A 189 22.39 17.45 0.22
C GLU A 189 22.23 18.22 1.54
N PRO A 190 22.98 19.32 1.77
CA PRO A 190 22.91 20.09 3.01
C PRO A 190 21.59 20.87 3.14
N GLY A 191 21.00 20.88 4.33
CA GLY A 191 19.79 21.67 4.61
C GLY A 191 18.52 21.19 3.90
N PHE A 192 18.58 20.08 3.17
CA PHE A 192 17.43 19.46 2.52
C PHE A 192 17.02 18.17 3.25
N PHE A 193 15.73 18.04 3.55
CA PHE A 193 15.20 16.91 4.30
C PHE A 193 13.96 16.33 3.60
N VAL A 194 13.92 15.01 3.46
CA VAL A 194 12.74 14.29 2.97
C VAL A 194 12.07 13.64 4.17
N LEU A 195 10.83 14.06 4.48
CA LEU A 195 10.10 13.65 5.68
C LEU A 195 8.74 13.05 5.35
N GLY A 196 8.09 12.50 6.38
CA GLY A 196 6.78 11.88 6.30
C GLY A 196 6.78 10.62 5.43
N MET A 197 5.62 10.29 4.87
CA MET A 197 5.44 9.12 4.00
C MET A 197 6.44 9.11 2.83
N LYS A 198 6.84 10.29 2.34
CA LYS A 198 7.78 10.42 1.23
C LYS A 198 9.16 9.84 1.55
N SER A 199 9.57 9.94 2.82
CA SER A 199 10.84 9.40 3.33
C SER A 199 10.84 7.86 3.42
N TYR A 200 9.66 7.23 3.54
CA TYR A 200 9.51 5.77 3.59
C TYR A 200 9.53 5.12 2.20
N GLY A 201 9.50 5.93 1.13
CA GLY A 201 9.53 5.44 -0.24
C GLY A 201 8.34 4.52 -0.54
N ARG A 202 8.63 3.27 -0.89
CA ARG A 202 7.64 2.22 -1.17
C ARG A 202 7.20 1.41 0.06
N SER A 203 7.81 1.66 1.23
CA SER A 203 7.45 0.95 2.45
C SER A 203 6.04 1.38 2.89
N SER A 204 5.20 0.39 3.19
CA SER A 204 3.86 0.62 3.74
C SER A 204 3.84 0.72 5.28
N ALA A 205 5.02 0.73 5.93
CA ALA A 205 5.14 0.72 7.39
C ALA A 205 5.09 2.12 8.02
N PHE A 206 4.82 3.17 7.25
CA PHE A 206 4.77 4.52 7.78
C PHE A 206 3.57 4.75 8.70
N LEU A 207 3.80 5.42 9.83
CA LEU A 207 2.77 5.88 10.75
C LEU A 207 2.82 7.40 10.89
N LEU A 208 1.66 8.06 11.00
CA LEU A 208 1.56 9.52 11.20
C LEU A 208 2.36 9.99 12.42
N LYS A 209 2.34 9.20 13.51
CA LYS A 209 3.14 9.45 14.71
C LYS A 209 4.63 9.63 14.37
N VAL A 210 5.20 8.72 13.57
CA VAL A 210 6.60 8.78 13.14
C VAL A 210 6.85 10.01 12.27
N GLY A 211 5.91 10.37 11.38
CA GLY A 211 6.00 11.61 10.61
C GLY A 211 6.11 12.87 11.48
N HIS A 212 5.35 12.94 12.57
CA HIS A 212 5.46 14.06 13.51
C HIS A 212 6.78 14.06 14.29
N GLU A 213 7.29 12.88 14.64
CA GLU A 213 8.62 12.74 15.26
C GLU A 213 9.73 13.20 14.30
N GLN A 214 9.68 12.80 13.03
CA GLN A 214 10.65 13.24 12.01
C GLN A 214 10.71 14.77 11.87
N VAL A 215 9.55 15.44 11.90
CA VAL A 215 9.50 16.92 11.87
C VAL A 215 10.17 17.51 13.10
N ARG A 216 9.90 16.95 14.29
CA ARG A 216 10.54 17.41 15.53
C ARG A 216 12.06 17.24 15.48
N ASP A 217 12.53 16.09 15.02
CA ASP A 217 13.96 15.76 14.92
C ASP A 217 14.70 16.73 13.99
N VAL A 218 14.11 17.04 12.81
CA VAL A 218 14.68 18.02 11.88
C VAL A 218 14.70 19.43 12.45
N MET A 219 13.65 19.86 13.16
CA MET A 219 13.64 21.17 13.80
C MET A 219 14.74 21.30 14.86
N VAL A 220 15.01 20.23 15.63
CA VAL A 220 16.13 20.21 16.58
C VAL A 220 17.48 20.32 15.86
N LEU A 221 17.66 19.61 14.74
CA LEU A 221 18.88 19.70 13.92
C LEU A 221 19.13 21.12 13.42
N ILE A 222 18.10 21.75 12.85
CA ILE A 222 18.19 23.10 12.30
C ILE A 222 18.56 24.11 13.39
N VAL A 223 17.93 24.02 14.57
CA VAL A 223 18.24 24.92 15.70
C VAL A 223 19.66 24.70 16.22
N LYS A 224 20.14 23.44 16.27
CA LYS A 224 21.50 23.12 16.70
C LYS A 224 22.53 23.70 15.72
N GLN A 225 22.35 23.48 14.42
CA GLN A 225 23.23 24.01 13.37
C GLN A 225 23.26 25.55 13.39
N ALA A 226 22.10 26.20 13.57
CA ALA A 226 22.04 27.65 13.67
C ALA A 226 22.86 28.20 14.86
N LYS A 227 22.81 27.53 16.02
CA LYS A 227 23.62 27.90 17.20
C LYS A 227 25.11 27.71 16.96
N GLU A 228 25.51 26.61 16.31
CA GLU A 228 26.91 26.33 15.99
C GLU A 228 27.48 27.37 15.02
N ILE A 229 26.70 27.79 14.00
CA ILE A 229 27.11 28.86 13.08
C ILE A 229 27.32 30.19 13.83
N VAL A 230 26.40 30.55 14.73
CA VAL A 230 26.52 31.78 15.54
C VAL A 230 27.75 31.73 16.45
N GLN A 231 28.08 30.56 17.01
CA GLN A 231 29.24 30.37 17.88
C GLN A 231 30.58 30.32 17.13
N ALA A 232 30.59 29.84 15.88
CA ALA A 232 31.80 29.76 15.05
C ALA A 232 32.10 31.09 14.33
N GLY A 233 31.12 31.97 14.19
CA GLY A 233 31.23 33.27 13.52
C GLY A 233 31.44 34.47 14.46
N GLY A 234 31.59 34.25 15.76
CA GLY A 234 31.93 35.28 16.77
C GLY A 234 33.30 35.01 17.39
#